data_AF-A0A4Q4SGK7-F1
#
_entry.id   AF-A0A4Q4SGK7-F1
#
_cell.length_a   1.000
_cell.length_b   1.000
_cell.length_c   1.000
_cell.angle_alpha   90.00
_cell.angle_beta   90.00
_cell.angle_gamma   90.00
#
_symmetry.space_group_name_H-M   'P 1'
#
loop_
_entity.id
_entity.type
_entity.pdbx_description
1 polymer ?
#
loop_
_entity_poly.entity_id
_entity_poly.type
_entity_poly.pdbx_seq_one_letter_code
_entity_poly.pdbx_strand_id
1 'polypeptide(L)'
;MRGDLLSSACLLLATTLPAHAAFSEFFFAGNNGTSALKTCPESLFECAPPSVCSFDDRTQKYYCCEPGKTDAVCWGPNSGCDGGDSTNPSGGQQACSSGANTFCCLKSSETCTETADQINICWSQLDNPVASLNATAVNATAQSLESNRPSAATYAVDLSALQTLTPTAAASSSHNPSASGQQPIVTTTSSTLSQTTASHSEATSNKSSTDGGLSSGAIGGVVGGLVGGLALLGLAGGFFWRRLKNGKRNPYKPANLHNSATHSVGYPSEMDSNHIYTSSPATEKYGYAVNPVSEVAADRAPAELPETSSHSR
;
A
#
# COMPACT_ATOMS: atom_id res chain seq x y z
N MET A 1 26.60 -52.69 -24.66
CA MET A 1 26.48 -51.29 -25.09
C MET A 1 25.02 -50.86 -24.92
N ARG A 2 24.63 -50.45 -23.71
CA ARG A 2 23.29 -49.96 -23.38
C ARG A 2 23.39 -49.20 -22.06
N GLY A 3 23.60 -47.90 -22.17
CA GLY A 3 23.65 -46.92 -21.10
C GLY A 3 23.57 -45.56 -21.79
N ASP A 4 22.94 -44.59 -21.15
CA ASP A 4 22.94 -43.17 -21.52
C ASP A 4 21.86 -42.69 -22.50
N LEU A 5 20.58 -42.82 -22.14
CA LEU A 5 19.50 -42.00 -22.73
C LEU A 5 18.42 -41.54 -21.72
N LEU A 6 18.71 -41.51 -20.42
CA LEU A 6 17.70 -41.18 -19.39
C LEU A 6 18.10 -40.05 -18.44
N SER A 7 19.07 -39.19 -18.79
CA SER A 7 19.59 -38.15 -17.87
C SER A 7 19.31 -36.69 -18.25
N SER A 8 18.65 -36.41 -19.39
CA SER A 8 18.42 -35.01 -19.83
C SER A 8 16.99 -34.48 -19.70
N ALA A 9 16.04 -35.28 -19.21
CA ALA A 9 14.63 -34.85 -19.08
C ALA A 9 14.24 -34.32 -17.69
N CYS A 10 15.10 -34.46 -16.67
CA CYS A 10 14.78 -34.03 -15.28
C CYS A 10 15.22 -32.60 -14.92
N LEU A 11 15.85 -31.85 -15.84
CA LEU A 11 16.43 -30.53 -15.53
C LEU A 11 15.59 -29.32 -15.99
N LEU A 12 14.40 -29.53 -16.58
CA LEU A 12 13.50 -28.45 -17.01
C LEU A 12 12.25 -28.26 -16.13
N LEU A 13 12.16 -28.99 -15.01
CA LEU A 13 11.15 -28.76 -13.96
C LEU A 13 11.78 -28.09 -12.73
N ALA A 14 12.76 -27.21 -12.95
CA ALA A 14 13.11 -26.18 -11.97
C ALA A 14 11.92 -25.20 -11.91
N THR A 15 10.97 -25.57 -11.07
CA THR A 15 10.02 -24.72 -10.34
C THR A 15 10.26 -23.23 -10.61
N THR A 16 9.53 -22.67 -11.57
CA THR A 16 9.15 -21.26 -11.54
C THR A 16 8.24 -21.11 -10.33
N LEU A 17 8.81 -21.13 -9.12
CA LEU A 17 8.17 -20.52 -7.97
C LEU A 17 7.85 -19.11 -8.43
N PRO A 18 6.57 -18.69 -8.43
CA PRO A 18 6.25 -17.33 -8.77
C PRO A 18 7.11 -16.47 -7.85
N ALA A 19 7.97 -15.64 -8.43
CA ALA A 19 8.52 -14.52 -7.69
C ALA A 19 7.29 -13.69 -7.34
N HIS A 20 6.71 -13.95 -6.15
CA HIS A 20 5.58 -13.17 -5.68
C HIS A 20 6.15 -11.77 -5.54
N ALA A 21 5.60 -10.83 -6.32
CA ALA A 21 5.83 -9.43 -6.06
C ALA A 21 5.48 -9.21 -4.58
N ALA A 22 6.38 -8.56 -3.84
CA ALA A 22 6.23 -8.46 -2.40
C ALA A 22 4.97 -7.64 -2.02
N PHE A 23 4.49 -6.81 -2.94
CA PHE A 23 3.18 -6.16 -2.89
C PHE A 23 2.36 -6.48 -4.15
N SER A 24 1.07 -6.75 -3.99
CA SER A 24 0.20 -7.21 -5.09
C SER A 24 -1.03 -6.37 -5.39
N GLU A 25 -1.53 -5.60 -4.42
CA GLU A 25 -2.67 -4.71 -4.61
C GLU A 25 -2.29 -3.28 -4.24
N PHE A 26 -2.75 -2.31 -5.04
CA PHE A 26 -2.50 -0.89 -4.85
C PHE A 26 -3.78 -0.07 -4.99
N PHE A 27 -4.05 0.84 -4.06
CA PHE A 27 -5.16 1.79 -4.17
C PHE A 27 -4.92 3.06 -3.35
N PHE A 28 -5.62 4.13 -3.72
CA PHE A 28 -5.77 5.29 -2.85
C PHE A 28 -6.92 5.09 -1.87
N ALA A 29 -6.71 5.42 -0.60
CA ALA A 29 -7.76 5.39 0.41
C ALA A 29 -8.81 6.48 0.14
N GLY A 30 -10.08 6.09 0.08
CA GLY A 30 -11.22 6.99 0.03
C GLY A 30 -11.88 7.12 1.41
N ASN A 31 -12.83 8.04 1.53
CA ASN A 31 -13.56 8.30 2.77
C ASN A 31 -15.08 8.11 2.61
N ASN A 32 -15.53 7.39 1.58
CA ASN A 32 -16.96 7.19 1.28
C ASN A 32 -17.76 8.51 1.14
N GLY A 33 -17.09 9.60 0.75
CA GLY A 33 -17.73 10.93 0.66
C GLY A 33 -18.07 11.55 2.01
N THR A 34 -17.47 11.04 3.09
CA THR A 34 -17.60 11.58 4.45
C THR A 34 -16.38 12.44 4.82
N SER A 35 -16.38 13.04 6.00
CA SER A 35 -15.19 13.74 6.54
C SER A 35 -14.27 12.81 7.34
N ALA A 36 -14.41 11.49 7.21
CA ALA A 36 -13.54 10.53 7.88
C ALA A 36 -12.11 10.58 7.31
N LEU A 37 -11.15 10.16 8.14
CA LEU A 37 -9.75 9.97 7.72
C LEU A 37 -9.69 8.94 6.60
N LYS A 38 -8.85 9.20 5.60
CA LYS A 38 -8.54 8.25 4.53
C LYS A 38 -7.54 7.24 5.09
N THR A 39 -7.97 6.01 5.36
CA THR A 39 -7.09 4.99 5.95
C THR A 39 -7.04 3.74 5.06
N CYS A 40 -5.92 3.02 5.13
CA CYS A 40 -5.87 1.66 4.58
C CYS A 40 -6.71 0.71 5.46
N PRO A 41 -7.18 -0.43 4.93
CA PRO A 41 -7.88 -1.44 5.71
C PRO A 41 -7.09 -1.81 6.96
N GLU A 42 -7.80 -1.92 8.08
CA GLU A 42 -7.24 -2.25 9.40
C GLU A 42 -6.25 -1.22 9.98
N SER A 43 -6.01 -0.10 9.28
CA SER A 43 -5.23 1.02 9.79
C SER A 43 -6.12 2.08 10.45
N LEU A 44 -5.69 2.54 11.63
CA LEU A 44 -6.24 3.71 12.31
C LEU A 44 -5.52 5.01 11.91
N PHE A 45 -4.45 4.90 11.13
CA PHE A 45 -3.62 6.02 10.71
C PHE A 45 -4.01 6.49 9.32
N GLU A 46 -3.99 7.81 9.13
CA GLU A 46 -4.28 8.43 7.84
C GLU A 46 -3.21 8.08 6.79
N CYS A 47 -3.68 7.60 5.64
CA CYS A 47 -2.91 7.35 4.43
C CYS A 47 -3.50 8.17 3.28
N ALA A 48 -3.38 9.49 3.39
CA ALA A 48 -3.88 10.42 2.37
C ALA A 48 -2.94 10.47 1.14
N PRO A 49 -3.48 10.75 -0.06
CA PRO A 49 -2.67 11.04 -1.23
C PRO A 49 -1.60 12.12 -0.93
N PRO A 50 -0.35 11.96 -1.43
CA PRO A 50 0.08 11.07 -2.51
C PRO A 50 0.35 9.61 -2.10
N SER A 51 0.17 9.24 -0.84
CA SER A 51 0.45 7.88 -0.38
C SER A 51 -0.52 6.84 -0.96
N VAL A 52 -0.04 5.61 -1.12
CA VAL A 52 -0.76 4.50 -1.73
C VAL A 52 -0.84 3.33 -0.75
N CYS A 53 -2.05 2.82 -0.51
CA CYS A 53 -2.24 1.58 0.23
C CYS A 53 -1.76 0.41 -0.63
N SER A 54 -0.83 -0.37 -0.09
CA SER A 54 -0.19 -1.50 -0.77
C SER A 54 -0.36 -2.77 0.06
N PHE A 55 -0.86 -3.85 -0.54
CA PHE A 55 -1.06 -5.14 0.15
C PHE A 55 0.19 -6.01 0.07
N ASP A 56 0.72 -6.42 1.22
CA ASP A 56 1.83 -7.38 1.33
C ASP A 56 1.28 -8.80 1.52
N ASP A 57 1.48 -9.66 0.53
CA ASP A 57 1.02 -11.06 0.56
C ASP A 57 1.71 -11.91 1.62
N ARG A 58 2.94 -11.57 2.04
CA ARG A 58 3.68 -12.35 3.05
C ARG A 58 3.09 -12.17 4.43
N THR A 59 2.72 -10.94 4.76
CA THR A 59 2.19 -10.57 6.08
C THR A 59 0.67 -10.53 6.09
N GLN A 60 0.02 -10.56 4.91
CA GLN A 60 -1.42 -10.39 4.72
C GLN A 60 -1.93 -9.05 5.30
N LYS A 61 -1.13 -7.98 5.14
CA LYS A 61 -1.41 -6.65 5.71
C LYS A 61 -1.33 -5.57 4.65
N TYR A 62 -2.06 -4.48 4.89
CA TYR A 62 -1.93 -3.25 4.11
C TYR A 62 -0.92 -2.30 4.75
N TYR A 63 -0.06 -1.73 3.93
CA TYR A 63 0.88 -0.67 4.28
C TYR A 63 0.56 0.60 3.49
N CYS A 64 0.78 1.75 4.11
CA CYS A 64 0.78 3.04 3.47
C CYS A 64 2.18 3.34 2.94
N CYS A 65 2.33 3.44 1.62
CA CYS A 65 3.61 3.68 0.96
C CYS A 65 3.68 5.09 0.38
N GLU A 66 4.74 5.82 0.69
CA GLU A 66 4.94 7.20 0.23
C GLU A 66 5.75 7.23 -1.08
N PRO A 67 5.30 7.94 -2.12
CA PRO A 67 6.10 8.16 -3.32
C PRO A 67 7.05 9.36 -3.20
N GLY A 68 7.99 9.46 -4.13
CA GLY A 68 8.79 10.68 -4.35
C GLY A 68 10.07 10.79 -3.54
N LYS A 69 10.41 9.79 -2.74
CA LYS A 69 11.71 9.69 -2.07
C LYS A 69 12.24 8.27 -2.18
N THR A 70 13.53 8.12 -2.47
CA THR A 70 14.18 6.80 -2.63
C THR A 70 14.33 6.06 -1.30
N ASP A 71 14.31 6.77 -0.19
CA ASP A 71 14.34 6.27 1.19
C ASP A 71 12.93 6.21 1.81
N ALA A 72 11.86 6.47 1.03
CA ALA A 72 10.50 6.35 1.53
C ALA A 72 10.19 4.90 1.86
N VAL A 73 9.65 4.67 3.05
CA VAL A 73 9.24 3.35 3.53
C VAL A 73 7.74 3.14 3.34
N CYS A 74 7.35 1.87 3.29
CA CYS A 74 5.96 1.46 3.48
C CYS A 74 5.72 1.25 4.97
N TRP A 75 4.75 1.94 5.56
CA TRP A 75 4.48 1.87 7.00
C TRP A 75 3.04 1.42 7.26
N GLY A 76 2.80 0.72 8.36
CA GLY A 76 1.50 0.16 8.69
C GLY A 76 1.27 0.10 10.20
N PRO A 77 0.03 -0.20 10.63
CA PRO A 77 -0.27 -0.37 12.04
C PRO A 77 0.44 -1.59 12.62
N ASN A 78 0.82 -1.50 13.89
CA ASN A 78 1.26 -2.65 14.65
C ASN A 78 0.11 -3.66 14.84
N SER A 79 0.44 -4.95 14.96
CA SER A 79 -0.55 -6.02 15.17
C SER A 79 -0.89 -6.27 16.65
N GLY A 80 -0.37 -5.44 17.56
CA GLY A 80 -0.33 -5.73 19.00
C GLY A 80 0.69 -6.81 19.35
N CYS A 81 1.06 -6.86 20.63
CA CYS A 81 1.92 -7.91 21.16
C CYS A 81 1.10 -9.18 21.48
N ASP A 82 1.59 -10.36 21.11
CA ASP A 82 0.88 -11.64 21.25
C ASP A 82 1.66 -12.70 22.07
N GLY A 83 2.67 -12.29 22.84
CA GLY A 83 3.49 -13.14 23.72
C GLY A 83 2.85 -13.47 25.06
N GLY A 84 1.52 -13.56 25.13
CA GLY A 84 0.73 -13.88 26.32
C GLY A 84 0.04 -12.68 26.97
N ASP A 85 0.53 -11.47 26.76
CA ASP A 85 -0.11 -10.21 27.14
C ASP A 85 0.11 -9.12 26.08
N SER A 86 -0.50 -7.94 26.26
CA SER A 86 -0.43 -6.84 25.30
C SER A 86 0.91 -6.09 25.28
N THR A 87 1.89 -6.50 26.08
CA THR A 87 3.21 -5.86 26.20
C THR A 87 4.36 -6.77 25.83
N ASN A 88 4.16 -8.09 25.86
CA ASN A 88 5.20 -9.06 25.60
C ASN A 88 5.12 -9.58 24.16
N PRO A 89 6.19 -9.47 23.34
CA PRO A 89 6.21 -10.03 22.00
C PRO A 89 6.24 -11.57 22.04
N SER A 90 5.58 -12.23 21.09
CA SER A 90 5.85 -13.65 20.82
C SER A 90 7.18 -13.85 20.08
N GLY A 91 7.56 -15.11 19.82
CA GLY A 91 8.79 -15.43 19.09
C GLY A 91 8.87 -14.85 17.67
N GLY A 92 7.72 -14.55 17.04
CA GLY A 92 7.64 -13.92 15.72
C GLY A 92 7.67 -12.40 15.75
N GLN A 93 7.65 -11.78 16.93
CA GLN A 93 7.52 -10.35 17.12
C GLN A 93 8.76 -9.75 17.80
N GLN A 94 8.86 -8.43 17.71
CA GLN A 94 9.83 -7.63 18.46
C GLN A 94 9.10 -6.45 19.12
N ALA A 95 9.46 -6.14 20.35
CA ALA A 95 8.96 -4.96 21.05
C ALA A 95 9.66 -3.71 20.52
N CYS A 96 8.87 -2.67 20.21
CA CYS A 96 9.35 -1.41 19.65
C CYS A 96 9.36 -0.25 20.66
N SER A 97 8.81 -0.49 21.84
CA SER A 97 8.79 0.43 22.96
C SER A 97 8.78 -0.38 24.26
N SER A 98 8.73 0.30 25.41
CA SER A 98 8.78 -0.32 26.72
C SER A 98 7.62 0.12 27.62
N GLY A 99 7.29 -0.70 28.62
CA GLY A 99 6.27 -0.40 29.63
C GLY A 99 4.84 -0.58 29.10
N ALA A 100 3.90 0.21 29.64
CA ALA A 100 2.48 0.09 29.30
C ALA A 100 2.14 0.49 27.85
N ASN A 101 3.03 1.23 27.18
CA ASN A 101 2.88 1.67 25.79
C ASN A 101 3.69 0.79 24.82
N THR A 102 4.03 -0.43 25.23
CA THR A 102 4.75 -1.37 24.37
C THR A 102 3.89 -1.75 23.17
N PHE A 103 4.44 -1.66 21.97
CA PHE A 103 3.83 -2.21 20.76
C PHE A 103 4.83 -3.11 20.04
N CYS A 104 4.29 -4.03 19.24
CA CYS A 104 5.08 -5.08 18.62
C CYS A 104 4.96 -5.06 17.10
N CYS A 105 6.10 -5.25 16.43
CA CYS A 105 6.18 -5.44 14.99
C CYS A 105 6.65 -6.86 14.67
N LEU A 106 6.38 -7.33 13.45
CA LEU A 106 6.80 -8.63 12.96
C LEU A 106 8.32 -8.65 12.74
N LYS A 107 9.03 -9.46 13.53
CA LYS A 107 10.51 -9.49 13.57
C LYS A 107 11.17 -9.79 12.22
N SER A 108 10.50 -10.56 11.36
CA SER A 108 11.07 -11.04 10.08
C SER A 108 10.71 -10.20 8.85
N SER A 109 9.78 -9.26 9.00
CA SER A 109 9.19 -8.51 7.88
C SER A 109 9.03 -7.02 8.16
N GLU A 110 9.13 -6.61 9.41
CA GLU A 110 8.93 -5.24 9.84
C GLU A 110 10.09 -4.77 10.72
N THR A 111 10.31 -3.45 10.75
CA THR A 111 11.19 -2.75 11.68
C THR A 111 10.36 -1.72 12.44
N CYS A 112 10.73 -1.47 13.69
CA CYS A 112 10.11 -0.42 14.49
C CYS A 112 10.30 0.92 13.80
N THR A 113 9.30 1.81 13.84
CA THR A 113 9.48 3.16 13.29
C THR A 113 10.72 3.84 13.88
N GLU A 114 11.55 4.44 13.02
CA GLU A 114 12.72 5.20 13.45
C GLU A 114 12.43 6.70 13.57
N THR A 115 11.22 7.13 13.19
CA THR A 115 10.79 8.52 13.33
C THR A 115 10.47 8.82 14.78
N ALA A 116 11.05 9.91 15.31
CA ALA A 116 10.72 10.41 16.63
C ALA A 116 9.21 10.67 16.78
N ASP A 117 8.67 10.35 17.96
CA ASP A 117 7.26 10.54 18.33
C ASP A 117 6.24 9.74 17.52
N GLN A 118 6.68 8.86 16.61
CA GLN A 118 5.80 7.86 16.01
C GLN A 118 5.72 6.64 16.93
N ILE A 119 4.50 6.29 17.32
CA ILE A 119 4.20 5.07 18.09
C ILE A 119 3.21 4.22 17.30
N ASN A 120 3.14 2.93 17.62
CA ASN A 120 2.16 2.01 17.04
C ASN A 120 2.28 1.82 15.51
N ILE A 121 3.43 2.19 14.93
CA ILE A 121 3.72 2.10 13.50
C ILE A 121 4.90 1.15 13.28
N CYS A 122 4.75 0.26 12.30
CA CYS A 122 5.76 -0.68 11.85
C CYS A 122 6.12 -0.37 10.39
N TRP A 123 7.41 -0.30 10.09
CA TRP A 123 7.92 -0.13 8.73
C TRP A 123 8.14 -1.50 8.09
N SER A 124 7.63 -1.71 6.89
CA SER A 124 7.95 -2.90 6.10
C SER A 124 9.44 -2.89 5.76
N GLN A 125 10.08 -4.05 5.87
CA GLN A 125 11.47 -4.25 5.41
C GLN A 125 11.55 -4.45 3.88
N LEU A 126 10.42 -4.48 3.18
CA LEU A 126 10.37 -4.58 1.73
C LEU A 126 10.64 -3.23 1.07
N ASP A 127 11.26 -3.26 -0.10
CA ASP A 127 11.43 -2.06 -0.93
C ASP A 127 10.08 -1.46 -1.26
N ASN A 128 9.95 -0.15 -1.06
CA ASN A 128 8.74 0.57 -1.37
C ASN A 128 8.54 0.66 -2.90
N PRO A 129 7.51 0.00 -3.46
CA PRO A 129 7.32 -0.09 -4.91
C PRO A 129 6.90 1.24 -5.55
N VAL A 130 6.45 2.22 -4.75
CA VAL A 130 6.06 3.56 -5.21
C VAL A 130 7.11 4.63 -4.93
N ALA A 131 8.23 4.29 -4.28
CA ALA A 131 9.28 5.24 -3.89
C ALA A 131 9.81 6.08 -5.08
N SER A 132 10.00 5.46 -6.24
CA SER A 132 10.51 6.12 -7.45
C SER A 132 9.46 6.92 -8.23
N LEU A 133 8.19 6.85 -7.84
CA LEU A 133 7.11 7.57 -8.52
C LEU A 133 7.17 9.06 -8.20
N ASN A 134 6.81 9.89 -9.18
CA ASN A 134 6.67 11.33 -8.97
C ASN A 134 5.41 11.61 -8.11
N ALA A 135 5.63 12.02 -6.86
CA ALA A 135 4.56 12.28 -5.89
C ALA A 135 3.50 13.28 -6.40
N THR A 136 3.88 14.29 -7.18
CA THR A 136 2.95 15.27 -7.76
C THR A 136 2.01 14.61 -8.77
N ALA A 137 2.53 13.75 -9.66
CA ALA A 137 1.72 13.04 -10.64
C ALA A 137 0.79 12.00 -9.98
N VAL A 138 1.29 11.30 -8.96
CA VAL A 138 0.49 10.37 -8.15
C VAL A 138 -0.65 11.10 -7.44
N ASN A 139 -0.36 12.25 -6.81
CA ASN A 139 -1.38 13.07 -6.16
C ASN A 139 -2.45 13.58 -7.14
N ALA A 140 -2.04 14.07 -8.32
CA ALA A 140 -2.98 14.52 -9.35
C ALA A 140 -3.89 13.39 -9.85
N THR A 141 -3.35 12.17 -9.94
CA THR A 141 -4.12 10.97 -10.30
C THR A 141 -5.17 10.66 -9.23
N ALA A 142 -4.78 10.68 -7.95
CA ALA A 142 -5.71 10.49 -6.84
C ALA A 142 -6.83 11.54 -6.82
N GLN A 143 -6.49 12.83 -6.99
CA GLN A 143 -7.46 13.92 -7.04
C GLN A 143 -8.43 13.79 -8.23
N SER A 144 -7.96 13.32 -9.38
CA SER A 144 -8.80 13.05 -10.54
C SER A 144 -9.80 11.91 -10.27
N LEU A 145 -9.33 10.81 -9.66
CA LEU A 145 -10.18 9.68 -9.28
C LEU A 145 -11.24 10.08 -8.25
N GLU A 146 -10.84 10.85 -7.23
CA GLU A 146 -11.73 11.38 -6.20
C GLU A 146 -12.80 12.31 -6.77
N SER A 147 -12.42 13.21 -7.68
CA SER A 147 -13.36 14.12 -8.34
C SER A 147 -14.41 13.35 -9.17
N ASN A 148 -14.01 12.23 -9.77
CA ASN A 148 -14.89 11.39 -10.58
C ASN A 148 -15.83 10.51 -9.74
N ARG A 149 -15.39 10.08 -8.55
CA ARG A 149 -16.15 9.15 -7.69
C ARG A 149 -16.02 9.52 -6.20
N PRO A 150 -16.53 10.67 -5.76
CA PRO A 150 -16.26 11.22 -4.42
C PRO A 150 -16.75 10.33 -3.27
N SER A 151 -17.71 9.45 -3.52
CA SER A 151 -18.26 8.51 -2.53
C SER A 151 -17.56 7.15 -2.50
N ALA A 152 -16.46 6.94 -3.21
CA ALA A 152 -15.76 5.66 -3.20
C ALA A 152 -14.99 5.45 -1.87
N ALA A 153 -15.00 4.21 -1.39
CA ALA A 153 -14.21 3.77 -0.25
C ALA A 153 -12.72 3.64 -0.60
N THR A 154 -12.42 3.24 -1.84
CA THR A 154 -11.07 3.03 -2.36
C THR A 154 -11.04 3.36 -3.85
N TYR A 155 -9.86 3.69 -4.34
CA TYR A 155 -9.60 3.92 -5.76
C TYR A 155 -8.45 3.00 -6.21
N ALA A 156 -8.79 1.84 -6.76
CA ALA A 156 -7.82 0.88 -7.26
C ALA A 156 -6.94 1.49 -8.36
N VAL A 157 -5.64 1.23 -8.28
CA VAL A 157 -4.65 1.69 -9.25
C VAL A 157 -3.74 0.54 -9.66
N ASP A 158 -3.35 0.54 -10.93
CA ASP A 158 -2.31 -0.35 -11.42
C ASP A 158 -0.95 0.35 -11.28
N LEU A 159 0.01 -0.31 -10.63
CA LEU A 159 1.33 0.26 -10.40
C LEU A 159 2.04 0.58 -11.72
N SER A 160 1.87 -0.25 -12.75
CA SER A 160 2.43 -0.03 -14.08
C SER A 160 1.80 1.19 -14.75
N ALA A 161 0.50 1.42 -14.55
CA ALA A 161 -0.16 2.62 -15.03
C ALA A 161 0.33 3.89 -14.31
N LEU A 162 0.63 3.81 -13.02
CA LEU A 162 1.25 4.94 -12.31
C LEU A 162 2.67 5.21 -12.81
N GLN A 163 3.45 4.16 -13.08
CA GLN A 163 4.81 4.27 -13.62
C GLN A 163 4.83 4.94 -15.00
N THR A 164 3.85 4.66 -15.87
CA THR A 164 3.77 5.32 -17.20
C THR A 164 3.37 6.80 -17.11
N LEU A 165 2.65 7.20 -16.06
CA LEU A 165 2.26 8.58 -15.81
C LEU A 165 3.36 9.41 -15.17
N THR A 166 4.34 8.77 -14.54
CA THR A 166 5.50 9.44 -13.98
C THR A 166 6.58 9.53 -15.06
N PRO A 167 6.80 10.69 -15.70
CA PRO A 167 7.94 10.83 -16.57
C PRO A 167 9.19 10.59 -15.74
N THR A 168 9.89 9.48 -16.00
CA THR A 168 11.20 9.24 -15.44
C THR A 168 12.11 10.33 -15.96
N ALA A 169 12.30 11.38 -15.16
CA ALA A 169 13.30 12.41 -15.41
C ALA A 169 14.68 11.82 -15.13
N ALA A 170 15.11 10.85 -15.94
CA ALA A 170 16.52 10.54 -16.11
C ALA A 170 17.08 11.58 -17.10
N ALA A 171 17.90 12.50 -16.59
CA ALA A 171 18.49 13.59 -17.33
C ALA A 171 19.70 13.18 -18.20
N SER A 172 19.89 13.89 -19.33
CA SER A 172 21.11 14.26 -20.09
C SER A 172 20.90 14.03 -21.61
N SER A 173 20.96 15.00 -22.53
CA SER A 173 21.98 16.05 -22.72
C SER A 173 21.45 17.20 -23.61
N SER A 174 21.88 18.42 -23.29
CA SER A 174 21.98 19.64 -24.12
C SER A 174 21.44 19.58 -25.58
N HIS A 175 20.36 20.33 -25.86
CA HIS A 175 20.25 21.08 -27.10
C HIS A 175 19.46 22.37 -26.88
N ASN A 176 20.19 23.47 -27.01
CA ASN A 176 19.69 24.83 -27.11
C ASN A 176 19.36 25.10 -28.59
N PRO A 177 18.10 25.35 -29.00
CA PRO A 177 17.84 25.98 -30.28
C PRO A 177 17.60 27.47 -30.06
N SER A 178 18.61 28.26 -30.40
CA SER A 178 18.48 29.69 -30.61
C SER A 178 17.36 30.03 -31.60
N ALA A 179 16.69 31.13 -31.31
CA ALA A 179 15.75 31.82 -32.18
C ALA A 179 16.33 32.17 -33.56
N SER A 180 15.60 31.82 -34.61
CA SER A 180 15.49 32.51 -35.91
C SER A 180 14.36 31.79 -36.67
N GLY A 181 13.20 32.39 -36.97
CA GLY A 181 13.05 33.48 -37.91
C GLY A 181 12.90 32.92 -39.32
N GLN A 182 11.68 32.53 -39.73
CA GLN A 182 11.24 32.48 -41.14
C GLN A 182 9.75 32.12 -41.28
N GLN A 183 9.02 33.00 -41.99
CA GLN A 183 7.69 32.76 -42.59
C GLN A 183 7.78 31.69 -43.71
N PRO A 184 6.66 31.10 -44.13
CA PRO A 184 6.12 31.57 -45.42
C PRO A 184 4.58 31.61 -45.55
N ILE A 185 4.20 32.46 -46.51
CA ILE A 185 2.90 32.71 -47.17
C ILE A 185 2.34 31.47 -47.90
N VAL A 186 1.01 31.25 -47.84
CA VAL A 186 0.16 30.82 -48.99
C VAL A 186 -1.32 31.09 -48.66
N THR A 187 -1.96 32.12 -49.21
CA THR A 187 -2.79 32.19 -50.44
C THR A 187 -4.26 31.78 -50.25
N THR A 188 -5.09 32.81 -50.29
CA THR A 188 -6.55 32.86 -50.33
C THR A 188 -7.11 32.27 -51.63
N THR A 189 -8.17 31.46 -51.55
CA THR A 189 -9.08 31.27 -52.69
C THR A 189 -10.53 31.35 -52.22
N SER A 190 -11.20 32.40 -52.68
CA SER A 190 -12.63 32.67 -52.48
C SER A 190 -13.47 31.74 -53.34
N SER A 191 -14.63 31.33 -52.84
CA SER A 191 -15.74 30.87 -53.68
C SER A 191 -17.06 31.34 -53.07
N THR A 192 -17.63 32.31 -53.77
CA THR A 192 -18.95 32.91 -53.60
C THR A 192 -20.01 31.97 -54.17
N LEU A 193 -21.09 31.71 -53.43
CA LEU A 193 -22.40 31.47 -54.05
C LEU A 193 -23.54 31.85 -53.10
N SER A 194 -24.42 32.71 -53.61
CA SER A 194 -25.59 33.32 -52.98
C SER A 194 -26.78 32.35 -52.92
N GLN A 195 -27.65 32.45 -51.89
CA GLN A 195 -29.08 32.81 -52.04
C GLN A 195 -29.92 32.80 -50.73
N THR A 196 -30.58 33.94 -50.50
CA THR A 196 -31.96 34.21 -50.01
C THR A 196 -32.53 33.70 -48.67
N THR A 197 -32.75 34.68 -47.76
CA THR A 197 -33.97 35.05 -46.99
C THR A 197 -34.91 33.99 -46.39
N ALA A 198 -35.01 33.97 -45.05
CA ALA A 198 -36.21 34.39 -44.30
C ALA A 198 -35.90 34.55 -42.79
N SER A 199 -36.50 35.57 -42.18
CA SER A 199 -36.40 35.98 -40.77
C SER A 199 -36.76 34.88 -39.77
N HIS A 200 -36.08 34.85 -38.61
CA HIS A 200 -36.71 34.77 -37.28
C HIS A 200 -35.69 35.10 -36.17
N SER A 201 -36.22 35.66 -35.09
CA SER A 201 -35.58 36.46 -34.05
C SER A 201 -34.66 35.73 -33.06
N GLU A 202 -33.71 36.51 -32.54
CA GLU A 202 -33.11 36.51 -31.19
C GLU A 202 -32.63 35.20 -30.55
N ALA A 203 -31.31 35.01 -30.51
CA ALA A 203 -30.57 34.71 -29.28
C ALA A 203 -29.07 34.99 -29.47
N THR A 204 -28.53 35.86 -28.64
CA THR A 204 -27.10 36.21 -28.54
C THR A 204 -26.23 34.97 -28.39
N SER A 205 -25.30 34.77 -29.32
CA SER A 205 -24.18 33.82 -29.23
C SER A 205 -22.89 34.58 -29.51
N ASN A 206 -21.88 34.41 -28.66
CA ASN A 206 -20.49 34.50 -29.08
C ASN A 206 -19.84 33.12 -28.95
N LYS A 207 -19.49 32.61 -30.14
CA LYS A 207 -18.57 31.53 -30.53
C LYS A 207 -17.18 31.70 -29.90
N SER A 208 -16.22 30.75 -29.91
CA SER A 208 -16.11 29.29 -30.10
C SER A 208 -14.61 29.02 -30.15
N SER A 209 -14.10 27.92 -29.60
CA SER A 209 -12.82 27.33 -30.00
C SER A 209 -12.96 25.82 -30.00
N THR A 210 -12.65 25.24 -31.15
CA THR A 210 -12.84 23.84 -31.50
C THR A 210 -11.47 23.18 -31.47
N ASP A 211 -11.30 22.13 -30.66
CA ASP A 211 -10.21 21.17 -30.78
C ASP A 211 -10.75 19.73 -30.55
N GLY A 212 -10.21 18.80 -31.33
CA GLY A 212 -10.81 17.51 -31.70
C GLY A 212 -10.96 16.50 -30.57
N GLY A 213 -12.19 16.02 -30.37
CA GLY A 213 -12.51 14.90 -29.50
C GLY A 213 -12.23 13.56 -30.17
N LEU A 214 -11.29 12.81 -29.60
CA LEU A 214 -11.16 11.37 -29.85
C LEU A 214 -12.30 10.64 -29.11
N SER A 215 -13.06 9.88 -29.88
CA SER A 215 -14.26 9.14 -29.47
C SER A 215 -14.02 8.25 -28.25
N SER A 216 -14.73 8.55 -27.16
CA SER A 216 -14.79 7.82 -25.88
C SER A 216 -15.50 6.46 -25.96
N GLY A 217 -15.74 5.93 -27.17
CA GLY A 217 -16.44 4.67 -27.40
C GLY A 217 -15.58 3.40 -27.45
N ALA A 218 -14.24 3.50 -27.43
CA ALA A 218 -13.36 2.34 -27.64
C ALA A 218 -12.93 1.60 -26.35
N ILE A 219 -13.08 2.23 -25.17
CA ILE A 219 -12.54 1.70 -23.90
C ILE A 219 -13.51 0.74 -23.19
N GLY A 220 -14.78 0.66 -23.62
CA GLY A 220 -15.78 -0.22 -23.01
C GLY A 220 -15.63 -1.72 -23.30
N GLY A 221 -14.80 -2.10 -24.29
CA GLY A 221 -14.71 -3.50 -24.75
C GLY A 221 -13.89 -4.43 -23.84
N VAL A 222 -12.89 -3.90 -23.14
CA VAL A 222 -11.93 -4.75 -22.40
C VAL A 222 -12.52 -5.26 -21.08
N VAL A 223 -13.29 -4.41 -20.36
CA VAL A 223 -13.86 -4.77 -19.06
C VAL A 223 -15.01 -5.78 -19.20
N GLY A 224 -15.81 -5.68 -20.28
CA GLY A 224 -16.85 -6.68 -20.57
C GLY A 224 -16.30 -8.05 -20.97
N GLY A 225 -15.14 -8.08 -21.63
CA GLY A 225 -14.50 -9.32 -22.10
C GLY A 225 -14.00 -10.22 -20.97
N LEU A 226 -13.48 -9.67 -19.87
CA LEU A 226 -12.97 -10.46 -18.74
C LEU A 226 -14.12 -11.17 -17.99
N VAL A 227 -15.23 -10.48 -17.76
CA VAL A 227 -16.38 -11.07 -17.05
C VAL A 227 -17.05 -12.16 -17.89
N GLY A 228 -17.20 -11.93 -19.21
CA GLY A 228 -17.73 -12.95 -20.13
C GLY A 228 -16.79 -14.13 -20.35
N GLY A 229 -15.49 -13.87 -20.48
CA GLY A 229 -14.46 -14.90 -20.71
C GLY A 229 -14.28 -15.84 -19.51
N LEU A 230 -14.24 -15.30 -18.29
CA LEU A 230 -14.14 -16.09 -17.06
C LEU A 230 -15.38 -16.96 -16.83
N ALA A 231 -16.57 -16.47 -17.18
CA ALA A 231 -17.80 -17.26 -17.09
C ALA A 231 -17.79 -18.48 -18.04
N LEU A 232 -17.32 -18.31 -19.28
CA LEU A 232 -17.22 -19.40 -20.26
C LEU A 232 -16.13 -20.41 -19.89
N LEU A 233 -14.95 -19.95 -19.45
CA LEU A 233 -13.87 -20.84 -19.01
C LEU A 233 -14.23 -21.59 -17.72
N GLY A 234 -14.93 -20.94 -16.78
CA GLY A 234 -15.43 -21.58 -15.57
C GLY A 234 -16.46 -22.67 -15.86
N LEU A 235 -17.39 -22.44 -16.80
CA LEU A 235 -18.37 -23.46 -17.23
C LEU A 235 -17.69 -24.64 -17.93
N ALA A 236 -16.73 -24.38 -18.82
CA ALA A 236 -16.01 -25.44 -19.53
C ALA A 236 -15.15 -26.29 -18.58
N GLY A 237 -14.40 -25.65 -17.67
CA GLY A 237 -13.59 -26.33 -16.66
C GLY A 237 -14.43 -27.11 -15.64
N GLY A 238 -15.52 -26.52 -15.14
CA GLY A 238 -16.45 -27.17 -14.23
C GLY A 238 -17.16 -28.38 -14.84
N PHE A 239 -17.51 -28.30 -16.12
CA PHE A 239 -18.13 -29.40 -16.85
C PHE A 239 -17.17 -30.58 -17.04
N PHE A 240 -15.91 -30.31 -17.38
CA PHE A 240 -14.89 -31.35 -17.52
C PHE A 240 -14.55 -32.01 -16.17
N TRP A 241 -14.46 -31.23 -15.08
CA TRP A 241 -14.20 -31.77 -13.74
C TRP A 241 -15.36 -32.63 -13.22
N ARG A 242 -16.62 -32.22 -13.47
CA ARG A 242 -17.79 -33.06 -13.14
C ARG A 242 -17.77 -34.39 -13.89
N ARG A 243 -17.33 -34.41 -15.15
CA ARG A 243 -17.24 -35.64 -15.94
C ARG A 243 -16.17 -36.60 -15.41
N LEU A 244 -15.04 -36.07 -14.95
CA LEU A 244 -13.94 -36.86 -14.37
C LEU A 244 -14.28 -37.46 -12.99
N LYS A 245 -15.05 -36.74 -12.15
CA LYS A 245 -15.43 -37.24 -10.82
C LYS A 245 -16.50 -38.36 -10.86
N ASN A 246 -17.29 -38.45 -11.93
CA ASN A 246 -18.32 -39.49 -12.05
C ASN A 246 -17.79 -40.84 -12.59
N GLY A 247 -16.50 -40.94 -12.95
CA GLY A 247 -15.90 -42.17 -13.51
C GLY A 247 -15.28 -43.15 -12.50
N LYS A 248 -15.29 -42.86 -11.19
CA LYS A 248 -14.72 -43.75 -10.17
C LYS A 248 -15.68 -43.95 -8.99
N ARG A 249 -16.75 -44.70 -9.24
CA ARG A 249 -17.45 -45.46 -8.19
C ARG A 249 -17.34 -46.92 -8.54
N ASN A 250 -16.27 -47.57 -8.10
CA ASN A 250 -16.30 -49.02 -7.90
C ASN A 250 -16.38 -49.29 -6.39
N PRO A 251 -17.32 -50.15 -5.97
CA PRO A 251 -17.59 -50.42 -4.57
C PRO A 251 -16.64 -51.50 -4.07
N TYR A 252 -15.90 -51.20 -3.02
CA TYR A 252 -15.41 -52.26 -2.14
C TYR A 252 -15.46 -51.79 -0.69
N LYS A 253 -16.36 -52.42 0.06
CA LYS A 253 -16.36 -52.57 1.51
C LYS A 253 -16.70 -54.06 1.76
N PRO A 254 -16.43 -54.64 2.94
CA PRO A 254 -15.47 -54.29 3.99
C PRO A 254 -14.72 -55.53 4.54
N ALA A 255 -13.71 -55.34 5.38
CA ALA A 255 -13.35 -56.35 6.39
C ALA A 255 -12.99 -55.67 7.72
N ASN A 256 -13.73 -56.07 8.75
CA ASN A 256 -13.49 -55.80 10.16
C ASN A 256 -12.15 -56.42 10.61
N LEU A 257 -11.46 -55.79 11.56
CA LEU A 257 -11.04 -56.52 12.76
C LEU A 257 -10.77 -55.56 13.94
N HIS A 258 -11.41 -55.90 15.06
CA HIS A 258 -11.04 -55.60 16.45
C HIS A 258 -9.54 -55.38 16.68
N ASN A 259 -9.16 -54.42 17.54
CA ASN A 259 -8.75 -54.79 18.90
C ASN A 259 -8.79 -53.61 19.87
N SER A 260 -9.16 -53.93 21.09
CA SER A 260 -9.25 -53.08 22.27
C SER A 260 -7.89 -52.99 23.00
N ALA A 261 -7.85 -52.09 23.99
CA ALA A 261 -6.90 -52.03 25.13
C ALA A 261 -5.54 -51.34 24.84
N THR A 262 -4.85 -50.62 25.74
CA THR A 262 -5.02 -50.08 27.11
C THR A 262 -3.65 -49.43 27.46
N HIS A 263 -3.63 -48.28 28.15
CA HIS A 263 -2.53 -47.70 28.97
C HIS A 263 -1.14 -47.31 28.41
N SER A 264 -0.66 -46.13 28.84
CA SER A 264 0.67 -45.80 29.44
C SER A 264 1.06 -44.35 29.07
N VAL A 265 0.85 -43.32 29.90
CA VAL A 265 1.75 -42.78 30.94
C VAL A 265 3.26 -42.95 30.66
N GLY A 266 4.00 -41.85 30.52
CA GLY A 266 5.47 -41.79 30.49
C GLY A 266 6.05 -40.50 29.87
N TYR A 267 6.25 -39.47 30.70
CA TYR A 267 7.08 -38.26 30.47
C TYR A 267 8.59 -38.60 30.26
N PRO A 268 9.53 -37.64 30.08
CA PRO A 268 9.55 -36.34 29.39
C PRO A 268 10.76 -36.23 28.42
N SER A 269 10.89 -35.11 27.69
CA SER A 269 12.21 -34.61 27.28
C SER A 269 12.19 -33.09 27.23
N GLU A 270 12.65 -32.51 28.35
CA GLU A 270 13.34 -31.22 28.40
C GLU A 270 14.47 -31.21 27.36
N MET A 271 14.42 -30.26 26.42
CA MET A 271 15.65 -29.70 25.88
C MET A 271 15.77 -28.29 26.40
N ASP A 272 16.52 -28.19 27.50
CA ASP A 272 17.16 -27.00 28.01
C ASP A 272 18.12 -26.45 26.93
N SER A 273 17.89 -25.20 26.53
CA SER A 273 18.84 -24.39 25.79
C SER A 273 18.75 -22.97 26.29
N ASN A 274 19.08 -22.79 27.56
CA ASN A 274 19.51 -21.50 28.10
C ASN A 274 20.91 -21.18 27.57
N HIS A 275 20.99 -20.77 26.31
CA HIS A 275 22.15 -20.01 25.87
C HIS A 275 21.94 -18.56 26.29
N ILE A 276 22.47 -18.22 27.46
CA ILE A 276 22.65 -16.84 27.92
C ILE A 276 23.60 -16.17 26.92
N TYR A 277 23.03 -15.53 25.89
CA TYR A 277 23.68 -14.40 25.26
C TYR A 277 23.40 -13.20 26.17
N THR A 278 24.41 -12.81 26.94
CA THR A 278 24.52 -11.47 27.49
C THR A 278 24.54 -10.48 26.33
N SER A 279 23.37 -10.08 25.85
CA SER A 279 23.24 -8.88 25.05
C SER A 279 23.59 -7.69 25.94
N SER A 280 24.66 -7.00 25.58
CA SER A 280 24.93 -5.65 26.06
C SER A 280 23.66 -4.80 26.00
N PRO A 281 23.40 -3.92 26.98
CA PRO A 281 22.29 -3.00 26.88
C PRO A 281 22.44 -2.19 25.60
N ALA A 282 21.37 -2.12 24.81
CA ALA A 282 21.27 -1.21 23.70
C ALA A 282 21.59 0.19 24.23
N THR A 283 22.73 0.73 23.81
CA THR A 283 23.06 2.14 23.99
C THR A 283 21.97 2.95 23.31
N GLU A 284 21.12 3.59 24.12
CA GLU A 284 20.26 4.69 23.73
C GLU A 284 21.11 5.73 22.98
N LYS A 285 21.08 5.71 21.65
CA LYS A 285 21.96 6.53 20.82
C LYS A 285 21.50 7.99 20.68
N TYR A 286 20.31 8.34 21.18
CA TYR A 286 19.82 9.73 21.17
C TYR A 286 19.01 10.10 22.41
N GLY A 287 19.49 9.68 23.60
CA GLY A 287 19.13 10.40 24.83
C GLY A 287 19.73 11.80 24.75
N TYR A 288 18.91 12.81 24.44
CA TYR A 288 19.31 14.20 24.64
C TYR A 288 19.80 14.35 26.07
N ALA A 289 21.06 14.76 26.25
CA ALA A 289 21.57 15.18 27.54
C ALA A 289 20.72 16.38 27.99
N VAL A 290 19.73 16.11 28.85
CA VAL A 290 19.08 17.14 29.64
C VAL A 290 20.17 17.65 30.58
N ASN A 291 20.76 18.80 30.25
CA ASN A 291 21.60 19.51 31.21
C ASN A 291 20.79 19.62 32.51
N PRO A 292 21.33 19.17 33.66
CA PRO A 292 20.65 19.42 34.92
C PRO A 292 20.52 20.93 35.06
N VAL A 293 19.27 21.41 34.99
CA VAL A 293 18.95 22.77 35.42
C VAL A 293 19.34 22.82 36.89
N SER A 294 20.41 23.55 37.20
CA SER A 294 20.72 23.90 38.59
C SER A 294 19.49 24.54 39.21
N GLU A 295 18.91 23.87 40.19
CA GLU A 295 17.89 24.47 41.04
C GLU A 295 18.51 25.68 41.73
N VAL A 296 18.07 26.87 41.34
CA VAL A 296 18.40 28.11 42.03
C VAL A 296 17.70 28.06 43.39
N ALA A 297 18.49 28.13 44.46
CA ALA A 297 17.98 28.17 45.82
C ALA A 297 16.96 29.31 45.98
N ALA A 298 15.74 28.96 46.38
CA ALA A 298 14.66 29.90 46.64
C ALA A 298 14.88 30.59 48.01
N ASP A 299 15.84 31.51 48.07
CA ASP A 299 16.04 32.39 49.23
C ASP A 299 15.23 33.70 49.01
N ARG A 300 13.90 33.59 49.03
CA ARG A 300 13.02 34.76 49.00
C ARG A 300 12.16 34.78 50.26
N ALA A 301 12.52 35.69 51.16
CA ALA A 301 11.71 36.01 52.32
C ALA A 301 10.28 36.42 51.90
N PRO A 302 9.24 35.98 52.60
CA PRO A 302 7.87 36.34 52.30
C PRO A 302 7.67 37.86 52.46
N ALA A 303 7.11 38.48 51.43
CA ALA A 303 6.70 39.88 51.46
C ALA A 303 5.31 39.97 52.10
N GLU A 304 5.25 40.57 53.29
CA GLU A 304 4.00 40.94 53.98
C GLU A 304 3.23 41.98 53.13
N LEU A 305 1.97 41.70 52.82
CA LEU A 305 1.06 42.65 52.15
C LEU A 305 0.42 43.58 53.20
N PRO A 306 0.33 44.89 52.96
CA PRO A 306 -0.28 45.81 53.91
C PRO A 306 -1.79 45.61 54.03
N GLU A 307 -2.27 45.57 55.28
CA GLU A 307 -3.68 45.54 55.64
C GLU A 307 -4.42 46.77 55.06
N THR A 308 -5.39 46.52 54.18
CA THR A 308 -6.36 47.55 53.80
C THR A 308 -7.42 47.66 54.87
N SER A 309 -7.34 48.73 55.66
CA SER A 309 -8.36 49.13 56.64
C SER A 309 -9.72 49.37 55.96
N SER A 310 -10.73 48.63 56.38
CA SER A 310 -12.14 48.87 56.07
C SER A 310 -12.64 50.15 56.75
N HIS A 311 -13.08 51.13 55.95
CA HIS A 311 -13.91 52.23 56.44
C HIS A 311 -15.40 51.85 56.33
N SER A 312 -16.05 51.76 57.49
CA SER A 312 -17.48 51.60 57.66
C SER A 312 -18.27 52.83 57.21
N ARG A 313 -19.51 52.57 56.80
CA ARG A 313 -20.64 53.47 57.08
C ARG A 313 -21.29 53.04 58.40
#